data_AF-A0A3B1C4E3-F1
#
_entry.id   AF-A0A3B1C4E3-F1
#
_cell.length_a   1.000
_cell.length_b   1.000
_cell.length_c   1.000
_cell.angle_alpha   90.00
_cell.angle_beta   90.00
_cell.angle_gamma   90.00
#
_symmetry.space_group_name_H-M   'P 1'
#
loop_
_entity.id
_entity.type
_entity.pdbx_description
1 polymer ?
#
loop_
_entity_poly.entity_id
_entity_poly.type
_entity_poly.pdbx_seq_one_letter_code
_entity_poly.pdbx_strand_id
1 'polypeptide(L)'
;MRVRRKVRANRFVQSTIIAFLLLFMVACSGGDGDDAQSSASGGSWIGTWKAISAVLNGESAPTFNGVWELSDSSWTLTTVVCSASGTLTSSGNNLTLTVGSTTCPETTIPPEGRTATGTADVVGDMMTLTLSHVLEGVAYTLIMQCER
;
A
#
# COMPACT_ATOMS: atom_id res chain seq x y z
N MET A 1 -37.65 19.80 -16.52
CA MET A 1 -37.69 19.71 -15.04
C MET A 1 -36.47 18.91 -14.57
N ARG A 2 -35.59 19.54 -13.79
CA ARG A 2 -34.40 18.88 -13.19
C ARG A 2 -34.83 18.11 -11.94
N VAL A 3 -34.68 16.79 -11.94
CA VAL A 3 -34.86 15.98 -10.72
C VAL A 3 -33.49 15.67 -10.14
N ARG A 4 -33.08 16.47 -9.15
CA ARG A 4 -31.98 16.14 -8.24
C ARG A 4 -32.44 14.99 -7.34
N ARG A 5 -31.73 13.86 -7.33
CA ARG A 5 -31.88 12.85 -6.25
C ARG A 5 -30.51 12.45 -5.70
N LYS A 6 -30.24 13.02 -4.52
CA LYS A 6 -29.56 12.48 -3.33
C LYS A 6 -28.23 11.75 -3.55
N VAL A 7 -27.16 12.56 -3.56
CA VAL A 7 -25.83 12.17 -3.05
C VAL A 7 -25.95 11.93 -1.54
N ARG A 8 -26.04 10.68 -1.10
CA ARG A 8 -26.03 10.32 0.35
C ARG A 8 -25.28 9.03 0.69
N ALA A 9 -24.42 8.52 -0.19
CA ALA A 9 -23.57 7.36 0.09
C ALA A 9 -22.11 7.72 0.47
N ASN A 10 -21.69 8.97 0.27
CA ASN A 10 -20.26 9.30 0.20
C ASN A 10 -19.58 9.65 1.54
N ARG A 11 -20.26 9.53 2.69
CA ARG A 11 -19.70 9.96 3.99
C ARG A 11 -19.26 8.82 4.90
N PHE A 12 -19.64 7.58 4.63
CA PHE A 12 -19.24 6.44 5.47
C PHE A 12 -17.91 5.82 5.03
N VAL A 13 -17.62 5.85 3.72
CA VAL A 13 -16.37 5.35 3.12
C VAL A 13 -15.18 6.27 3.45
N GLN A 14 -15.43 7.54 3.76
CA GLN A 14 -14.39 8.52 4.09
C GLN A 14 -13.75 8.34 5.49
N SER A 15 -14.39 7.63 6.42
CA SER A 15 -13.92 7.66 7.83
C SER A 15 -12.79 6.66 8.13
N THR A 16 -12.67 5.58 7.34
CA THR A 16 -11.62 4.54 7.51
C THR A 16 -10.28 4.92 6.88
N ILE A 17 -10.28 6.05 6.17
CA ILE A 17 -9.44 6.29 5.01
C ILE A 17 -8.57 7.53 5.27
N ILE A 18 -9.17 8.52 5.95
CA ILE A 18 -8.54 9.72 6.55
C ILE A 18 -7.81 9.33 7.83
N ALA A 19 -7.34 8.09 7.85
CA ALA A 19 -6.30 7.55 8.63
C ALA A 19 -4.89 8.01 8.12
N PHE A 20 -4.71 8.49 6.88
CA PHE A 20 -3.40 8.42 6.22
C PHE A 20 -2.80 9.72 5.48
N LEU A 21 -1.45 9.95 5.51
CA LEU A 21 -0.33 11.00 5.42
C LEU A 21 -0.26 12.53 5.64
N LEU A 22 0.53 13.00 6.63
CA LEU A 22 1.32 14.27 6.68
C LEU A 22 2.39 14.04 7.79
N LEU A 23 3.68 14.39 7.73
CA LEU A 23 4.48 15.27 6.89
C LEU A 23 5.97 14.92 7.15
N PHE A 24 6.85 15.36 6.24
CA PHE A 24 8.31 15.56 6.33
C PHE A 24 9.24 14.63 5.52
N MET A 25 10.14 15.34 4.81
CA MET A 25 11.21 14.89 3.93
C MET A 25 12.39 14.26 4.70
N VAL A 26 13.15 13.35 4.08
CA VAL A 26 14.63 13.36 3.92
C VAL A 26 15.09 12.08 3.20
N ALA A 27 16.14 12.25 2.38
CA ALA A 27 16.62 11.47 1.25
C ALA A 27 17.26 10.08 1.47
N CYS A 28 17.18 9.23 0.44
CA CYS A 28 18.00 8.03 0.26
C CYS A 28 18.94 8.16 -0.94
N SER A 29 20.19 7.88 -0.62
CA SER A 29 21.38 7.80 -1.44
C SER A 29 21.30 6.65 -2.44
N GLY A 30 21.58 6.94 -3.72
CA GLY A 30 21.82 5.92 -4.74
C GLY A 30 23.13 5.17 -4.47
N GLY A 31 23.07 3.84 -4.55
CA GLY A 31 24.25 2.99 -4.61
C GLY A 31 24.46 2.53 -6.06
N ASP A 32 25.50 3.09 -6.69
CA ASP A 32 26.08 2.56 -7.93
C ASP A 32 26.83 1.26 -7.61
N GLY A 33 26.46 0.19 -8.29
CA GLY A 33 27.12 -1.11 -8.22
C GLY A 33 26.80 -1.92 -9.47
N ASP A 34 27.58 -1.71 -10.53
CA ASP A 34 27.63 -2.57 -11.70
C ASP A 34 28.05 -4.00 -11.30
N ASP A 35 27.22 -4.99 -11.62
CA ASP A 35 27.64 -6.26 -12.24
C ASP A 35 26.42 -7.10 -12.66
N ALA A 36 26.55 -7.74 -13.81
CA ALA A 36 25.49 -8.27 -14.67
C ALA A 36 24.55 -9.32 -14.03
N GLN A 37 23.22 -9.17 -14.23
CA GLN A 37 22.31 -10.31 -14.23
C GLN A 37 21.01 -10.07 -15.01
N SER A 38 20.79 -10.93 -16.01
CA SER A 38 19.53 -11.46 -16.57
C SER A 38 18.30 -10.55 -16.68
N SER A 39 17.75 -10.46 -17.89
CA SER A 39 16.46 -9.85 -18.19
C SER A 39 15.32 -10.48 -17.37
N ALA A 40 15.02 -9.86 -16.23
CA ALA A 40 13.78 -9.95 -15.47
C ALA A 40 13.46 -8.53 -14.98
N SER A 41 12.18 -8.16 -14.85
CA SER A 41 11.80 -6.96 -14.10
C SER A 41 12.34 -7.10 -12.67
N GLY A 42 13.52 -6.55 -12.42
CA GLY A 42 14.45 -7.01 -11.37
C GLY A 42 14.78 -5.96 -10.32
N GLY A 43 13.82 -5.11 -9.96
CA GLY A 43 13.95 -4.28 -8.77
C GLY A 43 13.57 -5.07 -7.52
N SER A 44 14.24 -4.81 -6.39
CA SER A 44 13.85 -5.36 -5.09
C SER A 44 12.57 -4.67 -4.60
N TRP A 45 11.55 -5.42 -4.19
CA TRP A 45 10.35 -4.87 -3.54
C TRP A 45 10.62 -4.47 -2.08
N ILE A 46 11.76 -4.87 -1.52
CA ILE A 46 12.22 -4.46 -0.19
C ILE A 46 12.68 -3.00 -0.27
N GLY A 47 12.18 -2.19 0.66
CA GLY A 47 12.49 -0.76 0.71
C GLY A 47 11.30 0.07 1.17
N THR A 48 11.44 1.38 1.05
CA THR A 48 10.41 2.35 1.38
C THR A 48 9.71 2.83 0.12
N TRP A 49 8.39 2.84 0.13
CA TRP A 49 7.55 3.05 -1.04
C TRP A 49 6.38 3.97 -0.73
N LYS A 50 6.26 5.09 -1.46
CA LYS A 50 5.10 5.98 -1.36
C LYS A 50 4.05 5.63 -2.40
N ALA A 51 2.82 5.41 -1.97
CA ALA A 51 1.67 5.25 -2.85
C ALA A 51 1.32 6.58 -3.54
N ILE A 52 1.44 6.59 -4.87
CA ILE A 52 1.12 7.74 -5.72
C ILE A 52 -0.18 7.55 -6.50
N SER A 53 -0.63 6.30 -6.70
CA SER A 53 -1.95 5.99 -7.26
C SER A 53 -2.51 4.72 -6.63
N ALA A 54 -3.83 4.66 -6.48
CA ALA A 54 -4.53 3.50 -5.97
C ALA A 54 -5.74 3.21 -6.85
N VAL A 55 -5.99 1.94 -7.10
CA VAL A 55 -7.13 1.43 -7.84
C VAL A 55 -7.77 0.33 -7.02
N LEU A 56 -9.08 0.43 -6.82
CA LEU A 56 -9.90 -0.51 -6.10
C LEU A 56 -10.92 -1.10 -7.07
N ASN A 57 -10.83 -2.40 -7.36
CA ASN A 57 -11.72 -3.08 -8.32
C ASN A 57 -11.85 -2.36 -9.67
N GLY A 58 -10.77 -1.76 -10.16
CA GLY A 58 -10.73 -1.02 -11.43
C GLY A 58 -11.16 0.45 -11.34
N GLU A 59 -11.62 0.93 -10.18
CA GLU A 59 -11.96 2.33 -9.95
C GLU A 59 -10.84 3.08 -9.23
N SER A 60 -10.60 4.34 -9.58
CA SER A 60 -9.60 5.15 -8.89
C SER A 60 -9.98 5.32 -7.42
N ALA A 61 -9.04 4.99 -6.54
CA ALA A 61 -9.16 5.10 -5.11
C ALA A 61 -8.19 6.18 -4.59
N PRO A 62 -8.53 6.83 -3.47
CA PRO A 62 -7.59 7.72 -2.80
C PRO A 62 -6.40 6.92 -2.22
N THR A 63 -5.20 7.46 -2.39
CA THR A 63 -3.92 6.82 -1.98
C THR A 63 -3.52 7.12 -0.55
N PHE A 64 -4.06 8.21 -0.02
CA PHE A 64 -3.63 8.82 1.25
C PHE A 64 -2.13 8.99 1.36
N ASN A 65 -1.43 9.12 0.21
CA ASN A 65 0.01 9.16 0.04
C ASN A 65 0.81 8.03 0.73
N GLY A 66 0.18 6.88 1.05
CA GLY A 66 0.68 5.88 2.01
C GLY A 66 2.17 5.55 1.90
N VAL A 67 2.96 5.65 2.97
CA VAL A 67 4.35 5.17 2.97
C VAL A 67 4.37 3.74 3.48
N TRP A 68 4.85 2.83 2.66
CA TRP A 68 5.05 1.44 2.97
C TRP A 68 6.54 1.18 3.16
N GLU A 69 6.91 0.56 4.28
CA GLU A 69 8.24 0.01 4.47
C GLU A 69 8.12 -1.50 4.41
N LEU A 70 8.76 -2.13 3.43
CA LEU A 70 8.72 -3.57 3.22
C LEU A 70 10.10 -4.16 3.52
N SER A 71 10.14 -5.18 4.36
CA SER A 71 11.33 -5.98 4.66
C SER A 71 11.08 -7.45 4.35
N ASP A 72 12.10 -8.30 4.51
CA ASP A 72 12.01 -9.75 4.28
C ASP A 72 10.89 -10.44 5.07
N SER A 73 10.56 -9.93 6.27
CA SER A 73 9.67 -10.62 7.22
C SER A 73 8.62 -9.73 7.86
N SER A 74 8.68 -8.41 7.62
CA SER A 74 7.76 -7.44 8.19
C SER A 74 7.37 -6.38 7.18
N TRP A 75 6.28 -5.71 7.48
CA TRP A 75 5.87 -4.52 6.76
C TRP A 75 5.37 -3.48 7.76
N THR A 76 5.59 -2.21 7.42
CA THR A 76 4.95 -1.09 8.08
C THR A 76 4.29 -0.21 7.04
N LEU A 77 3.26 0.49 7.48
CA LEU A 77 2.48 1.38 6.66
C LEU A 77 2.15 2.60 7.51
N THR A 78 2.71 3.74 7.14
CA THR A 78 2.73 4.93 7.99
C THR A 78 2.27 6.16 7.26
N THR A 79 1.33 6.85 7.92
CA THR A 79 0.49 7.84 7.30
C THR A 79 0.05 8.92 8.33
N VAL A 80 -0.80 9.94 8.06
CA VAL A 80 -0.95 11.18 8.86
C VAL A 80 -1.56 10.76 10.16
N VAL A 81 -2.49 9.83 10.04
CA VAL A 81 -3.65 9.75 10.89
C VAL A 81 -3.70 8.32 11.49
N CYS A 82 -2.89 7.36 11.02
CA CYS A 82 -2.87 5.95 11.33
C CYS A 82 -1.50 5.38 10.99
N SER A 83 -1.21 4.25 11.61
CA SER A 83 -0.18 3.32 11.16
C SER A 83 -0.69 1.89 11.23
N ALA A 84 -0.16 1.03 10.39
CA ALA A 84 -0.37 -0.40 10.46
C ALA A 84 0.97 -1.11 10.30
N SER A 85 1.12 -2.26 10.94
CA SER A 85 2.30 -3.10 10.79
C SER A 85 1.96 -4.56 10.96
N GLY A 86 2.85 -5.43 10.50
CA GLY A 86 2.68 -6.85 10.72
C GLY A 86 3.76 -7.67 10.05
N THR A 87 3.42 -8.94 9.79
CA THR A 87 4.34 -9.91 9.20
C THR A 87 4.16 -9.98 7.70
N LEU A 88 5.28 -10.20 7.02
CA LEU A 88 5.35 -10.42 5.58
C LEU A 88 5.96 -11.80 5.36
N THR A 89 5.37 -12.56 4.45
CA THR A 89 5.99 -13.76 3.89
C THR A 89 5.99 -13.63 2.38
N SER A 90 7.07 -14.07 1.74
CA SER A 90 7.25 -13.91 0.31
C SER A 90 7.76 -15.18 -0.37
N SER A 91 7.42 -15.33 -1.64
CA SER A 91 7.98 -16.32 -2.54
C SER A 91 8.21 -15.65 -3.89
N GLY A 92 9.44 -15.16 -4.09
CA GLY A 92 9.76 -14.26 -5.20
C GLY A 92 8.98 -12.94 -5.07
N ASN A 93 8.18 -12.64 -6.09
CA ASN A 93 7.35 -11.44 -6.13
C ASN A 93 5.96 -11.62 -5.52
N ASN A 94 5.62 -12.85 -5.09
CA ASN A 94 4.35 -13.12 -4.40
C ASN A 94 4.50 -12.78 -2.92
N LEU A 95 3.63 -11.92 -2.40
CA LEU A 95 3.65 -11.44 -1.03
C LEU A 95 2.38 -11.85 -0.30
N THR A 96 2.53 -12.21 0.98
CA THR A 96 1.43 -12.42 1.92
C THR A 96 1.69 -11.56 3.15
N LEU A 97 0.81 -10.58 3.36
CA LEU A 97 0.88 -9.63 4.46
C LEU A 97 -0.19 -9.99 5.48
N THR A 98 0.21 -10.14 6.74
CA THR A 98 -0.73 -10.29 7.86
C THR A 98 -0.63 -9.08 8.76
N VAL A 99 -1.77 -8.48 9.09
CA VAL A 99 -1.83 -7.33 9.99
C VAL A 99 -1.60 -7.80 11.43
N GLY A 100 -0.57 -7.27 12.07
CA GLY A 100 -0.26 -7.53 13.47
C GLY A 100 -0.80 -6.46 14.40
N SER A 101 -0.71 -5.19 14.01
CA SER A 101 -1.20 -4.06 14.79
C SER A 101 -1.72 -2.94 13.91
N THR A 102 -2.66 -2.14 14.43
CA THR A 102 -3.14 -0.94 13.76
C THR A 102 -3.43 0.16 14.78
N THR A 103 -2.88 1.34 14.57
CA THR A 103 -3.16 2.53 15.38
C THR A 103 -3.90 3.52 14.50
N CYS A 104 -5.16 3.84 14.81
CA CYS A 104 -6.01 4.76 14.05
C CYS A 104 -6.97 5.52 15.00
N PRO A 105 -7.46 6.72 14.64
CA PRO A 105 -8.47 7.45 15.39
C PRO A 105 -9.81 6.68 15.39
N GLU A 106 -10.03 5.94 16.48
CA GLU A 106 -11.24 5.37 17.11
C GLU A 106 -12.53 5.09 16.29
N THR A 107 -12.47 4.88 14.97
CA THR A 107 -13.69 4.66 14.15
C THR A 107 -13.65 3.40 13.30
N THR A 108 -12.64 2.56 13.45
CA THR A 108 -12.44 1.37 12.63
C THR A 108 -12.19 0.14 13.49
N ILE A 109 -12.92 -0.95 13.23
CA ILE A 109 -12.57 -2.26 13.77
C ILE A 109 -11.13 -2.55 13.35
N PRO A 110 -10.20 -2.82 14.29
CA PRO A 110 -8.81 -3.07 13.94
C PRO A 110 -8.74 -4.30 13.03
N PRO A 111 -8.09 -4.22 11.86
CA PRO A 111 -7.97 -5.34 10.94
C PRO A 111 -6.93 -6.38 11.39
N GLU A 112 -6.59 -6.43 12.66
CA GLU A 112 -5.59 -7.34 13.23
C GLU A 112 -5.96 -8.80 12.95
N GLY A 113 -4.96 -9.60 12.57
CA GLY A 113 -5.12 -10.99 12.15
C GLY A 113 -5.68 -11.18 10.73
N ARG A 114 -6.02 -10.11 10.00
CA ARG A 114 -6.41 -10.20 8.59
C ARG A 114 -5.19 -10.39 7.70
N THR A 115 -5.37 -11.15 6.62
CA THR A 115 -4.30 -11.50 5.67
C THR A 115 -4.67 -11.09 4.26
N ALA A 116 -3.74 -10.41 3.59
CA ALA A 116 -3.82 -10.05 2.18
C ALA A 116 -2.70 -10.74 1.40
N THR A 117 -3.03 -11.27 0.22
CA THR A 117 -2.10 -11.97 -0.66
C THR A 117 -2.04 -11.29 -2.02
N GLY A 118 -0.86 -11.25 -2.62
CA GLY A 118 -0.67 -10.45 -3.82
C GLY A 118 0.70 -10.54 -4.46
N THR A 119 0.99 -9.59 -5.35
CA THR A 119 2.24 -9.52 -6.11
C THR A 119 2.82 -8.11 -6.08
N ALA A 120 4.15 -8.01 -5.99
CA ALA A 120 4.90 -6.77 -6.19
C ALA A 120 5.75 -6.87 -7.47
N ASP A 121 5.54 -5.97 -8.42
CA ASP A 121 6.37 -5.86 -9.63
C ASP A 121 7.10 -4.51 -9.62
N VAL A 122 8.43 -4.55 -9.68
CA VAL A 122 9.28 -3.36 -9.57
C VAL A 122 10.00 -3.11 -10.89
N VAL A 123 9.85 -1.89 -11.41
CA VAL A 123 10.47 -1.41 -12.64
C VAL A 123 11.09 -0.04 -12.37
N GLY A 124 12.42 0.00 -12.21
CA GLY A 124 13.13 1.21 -11.82
C GLY A 124 12.71 1.69 -10.42
N ASP A 125 12.40 2.98 -10.28
CA ASP A 125 11.92 3.58 -9.02
C ASP A 125 10.41 3.37 -8.77
N MET A 126 9.73 2.53 -9.57
CA MET A 126 8.28 2.35 -9.51
C MET A 126 7.93 0.90 -9.16
N MET A 127 6.97 0.74 -8.24
CA MET A 127 6.42 -0.56 -7.86
C MET A 127 4.92 -0.60 -8.11
N THR A 128 4.45 -1.67 -8.75
CA THR A 128 3.03 -2.03 -8.80
C THR A 128 2.77 -3.15 -7.81
N LEU A 129 2.05 -2.84 -6.73
CA LEU A 129 1.63 -3.82 -5.72
C LEU A 129 0.16 -4.11 -5.89
N THR A 130 -0.19 -5.37 -6.13
CA THR A 130 -1.58 -5.82 -6.17
C THR A 130 -1.82 -6.74 -5.00
N LEU A 131 -2.72 -6.37 -4.08
CA LEU A 131 -3.10 -7.16 -2.91
C LEU A 131 -4.58 -7.53 -2.99
N SER A 132 -4.91 -8.75 -2.61
CA SER A 132 -6.28 -9.24 -2.52
C SER A 132 -6.53 -9.81 -1.12
N HIS A 133 -7.66 -9.44 -0.52
CA HIS A 133 -8.04 -10.00 0.77
C HIS A 133 -8.87 -11.27 0.55
N VAL A 134 -8.44 -12.38 1.17
CA VAL A 134 -8.98 -13.73 0.93
C VAL A 134 -10.49 -13.83 1.21
N LEU A 135 -11.01 -13.02 2.14
CA LEU A 135 -12.42 -13.08 2.55
C LEU A 135 -13.37 -12.20 1.73
N GLU A 136 -12.85 -11.22 0.98
CA GLU A 136 -13.69 -10.17 0.37
C GLU A 136 -13.65 -10.20 -1.17
N GLY A 137 -12.70 -10.90 -1.79
CA GLY A 137 -12.58 -10.98 -3.25
C GLY A 137 -12.27 -9.63 -3.91
N VAL A 138 -11.88 -8.64 -3.10
CA VAL A 138 -11.54 -7.29 -3.53
C VAL A 138 -10.05 -7.22 -3.78
N ALA A 139 -9.67 -6.69 -4.95
CA ALA A 139 -8.28 -6.45 -5.32
C ALA A 139 -7.97 -4.94 -5.24
N TYR A 140 -6.89 -4.63 -4.53
CA TYR A 140 -6.31 -3.31 -4.41
C TYR A 140 -5.00 -3.29 -5.19
N THR A 141 -4.91 -2.40 -6.17
CA THR A 141 -3.67 -2.14 -6.90
C THR A 141 -3.14 -0.78 -6.51
N LEU A 142 -1.92 -0.76 -5.99
CA LEU A 142 -1.17 0.42 -5.62
C LEU A 142 -0.03 0.61 -6.61
N ILE A 143 0.06 1.82 -7.15
CA ILE A 143 1.25 2.28 -7.85
C ILE A 143 2.03 3.10 -6.85
N MET A 144 3.25 2.67 -6.58
CA MET A 144 4.15 3.28 -5.63
C MET A 144 5.43 3.74 -6.30
N GLN A 145 5.99 4.80 -5.75
CA GLN A 145 7.30 5.29 -6.08
C GLN A 145 8.22 5.01 -4.90
N CYS A 146 9.44 4.56 -5.16
CA CYS A 146 10.45 4.40 -4.13
C CYS A 146 10.61 5.73 -3.38
N GLU A 147 10.33 5.73 -2.06
CA GLU A 147 10.66 6.87 -1.22
C GLU A 147 12.16 6.88 -1.06
N ARG A 148 12.77 7.87 -1.71
CA ARG A 148 14.13 8.23 -1.42
C ARG A 148 14.14 9.06 -0.16
#